data_AF-A0A957UMV1-F1
#
_entry.id   AF-A0A957UMV1-F1
#
_cell.length_a   1.000
_cell.length_b   1.000
_cell.length_c   1.000
_cell.angle_alpha   90.00
_cell.angle_beta   90.00
_cell.angle_gamma   90.00
#
_symmetry.space_group_name_H-M   'P 1'
#
loop_
_entity.id
_entity.type
_entity.pdbx_description
1 polymer ?
#
loop_
_entity_poly.entity_id
_entity_poly.type
_entity_poly.pdbx_seq_one_letter_code
_entity_poly.pdbx_strand_id
1 'polypeptide(L)'
;ADAWQIDLAQPAGNLYLAEGWMPASHNGARYAVRQQVELLLDLPDTGGQLSLELFGPAPAVEIWLAGQRLGQTSLSDIGTPHRLTIEVPPQLATALVDRLELRFSQSVPLARIQTDEPALLAYSAGEEMGNHARIFINGRNVARDERGYNLVAVSAKGGLLESVVFDTHNAAETATGVSASQQMAQWLTQWPAGTVIVGAVRDEASAQLGQDAVDALARLGVRTDLRGKFRWGHAFIGTVGNTASDSAVEEAGVLQPALVAVGLPANGEFISGGVGKVEWQSR
;
A
#
# COMPACT_ATOMS: atom_id res chain seq x y z
N ALA A 1 8.61 32.20 5.65
CA ALA A 1 9.32 31.06 5.04
C ALA A 1 8.87 31.08 3.59
N ASP A 2 9.72 31.60 2.70
CA ASP A 2 9.20 32.22 1.47
C ASP A 2 9.09 31.26 0.30
N ALA A 3 9.48 30.00 0.52
CA ALA A 3 9.10 28.86 -0.30
C ALA A 3 9.28 27.57 0.50
N TRP A 4 8.51 26.53 0.16
CA TRP A 4 8.73 25.18 0.65
C TRP A 4 8.30 24.14 -0.40
N GLN A 5 8.76 22.90 -0.24
CA GLN A 5 8.39 21.78 -1.10
C GLN A 5 8.14 20.54 -0.24
N ILE A 6 7.09 19.80 -0.60
CA ILE A 6 6.73 18.49 -0.07
C ILE A 6 6.80 17.50 -1.22
N ASP A 7 7.40 16.33 -0.98
CA ASP A 7 7.32 15.19 -1.88
C ASP A 7 6.42 14.13 -1.23
N LEU A 8 5.21 13.97 -1.76
CA LEU A 8 4.24 13.03 -1.20
C LEU A 8 4.64 11.57 -1.43
N ALA A 9 5.55 11.28 -2.37
CA ALA A 9 6.04 9.91 -2.55
C ALA A 9 6.92 9.45 -1.38
N GLN A 10 7.59 10.37 -0.69
CA GLN A 10 8.49 10.05 0.41
C GLN A 10 7.73 9.72 1.71
N PRO A 11 8.35 8.99 2.66
CA PRO A 11 7.71 8.66 3.94
C PRO A 11 7.19 9.87 4.72
N ALA A 12 7.91 10.99 4.70
CA ALA A 12 7.48 12.24 5.34
C ALA A 12 6.21 12.84 4.72
N GLY A 13 5.90 12.49 3.46
CA GLY A 13 4.68 12.89 2.77
C GLY A 13 3.40 12.44 3.47
N ASN A 14 3.44 11.36 4.24
CA ASN A 14 2.29 10.82 4.96
C ASN A 14 1.69 11.81 5.97
N LEU A 15 2.48 12.79 6.44
CA LEU A 15 2.01 13.82 7.39
C LEU A 15 1.02 14.81 6.75
N TYR A 16 1.00 14.89 5.42
CA TYR A 16 0.22 15.86 4.66
C TYR A 16 -1.01 15.23 3.98
N LEU A 17 -1.28 13.94 4.23
CA LEU A 17 -2.38 13.20 3.63
C LEU A 17 -3.55 13.10 4.60
N ALA A 18 -4.76 13.42 4.15
CA ALA A 18 -5.99 13.06 4.85
C ALA A 18 -6.40 11.60 4.53
N GLU A 19 -7.69 11.27 4.62
CA GLU A 19 -8.18 9.96 4.18
C GLU A 19 -8.34 9.86 2.65
N GLY A 20 -8.42 8.63 2.14
CA GLY A 20 -8.72 8.36 0.73
C GLY A 20 -7.49 8.23 -0.17
N TRP A 21 -6.28 8.22 0.39
CA TRP A 21 -5.03 7.98 -0.33
C TRP A 21 -4.61 6.51 -0.28
N MET A 22 -3.86 6.10 -1.30
CA MET A 22 -3.15 4.85 -1.31
C MET A 22 -2.06 4.85 -0.23
N PRO A 23 -1.85 3.69 0.41
CA PRO A 23 -0.95 3.56 1.55
C PRO A 23 0.54 3.58 1.19
N ALA A 24 0.92 3.24 -0.06
CA ALA A 24 2.27 3.41 -0.59
C ALA A 24 2.26 4.27 -1.86
N SER A 25 3.39 4.89 -2.18
CA SER A 25 3.56 5.64 -3.43
C SER A 25 3.82 4.70 -4.60
N HIS A 26 3.51 5.14 -5.81
CA HIS A 26 3.86 4.44 -7.03
C HIS A 26 4.30 5.46 -8.09
N ASN A 27 5.41 5.20 -8.77
CA ASN A 27 5.97 6.07 -9.80
C ASN A 27 6.03 7.57 -9.40
N GLY A 28 6.46 7.84 -8.16
CA GLY A 28 6.62 9.22 -7.66
C GLY A 28 5.33 9.92 -7.22
N ALA A 29 4.21 9.22 -7.11
CA ALA A 29 2.94 9.81 -6.69
C ALA A 29 2.22 9.01 -5.60
N ARG A 30 1.41 9.70 -4.79
CA ARG A 30 0.36 9.11 -3.95
C ARG A 30 -0.95 9.16 -4.71
N TYR A 31 -1.52 8.00 -5.01
CA TYR A 31 -2.79 7.91 -5.74
C TYR A 31 -3.98 7.90 -4.78
N ALA A 32 -5.05 8.61 -5.14
CA ALA A 32 -6.32 8.63 -4.44
C ALA A 32 -7.18 7.43 -4.85
N VAL A 33 -7.79 6.78 -3.86
CA VAL A 33 -8.82 5.74 -4.06
C VAL A 33 -10.25 6.29 -3.95
N ARG A 34 -10.38 7.61 -3.81
CA ARG A 34 -11.66 8.34 -3.80
C ARG A 34 -11.60 9.53 -4.77
N GLN A 35 -12.76 9.97 -5.26
CA GLN A 35 -12.85 11.15 -6.15
C GLN A 35 -12.51 12.44 -5.44
N GLN A 36 -12.80 12.52 -4.14
CA GLN A 36 -12.49 13.67 -3.31
C GLN A 36 -11.55 13.23 -2.19
N VAL A 37 -10.41 13.90 -2.12
CA VAL A 37 -9.37 13.71 -1.12
C VAL A 37 -8.81 15.06 -0.70
N GLU A 38 -8.11 15.08 0.43
CA GLU A 38 -7.56 16.31 0.97
C GLU A 38 -6.06 16.16 1.25
N LEU A 39 -5.35 17.26 1.06
CA LEU A 39 -4.02 17.49 1.62
C LEU A 39 -4.12 18.42 2.81
N LEU A 40 -3.31 18.16 3.82
CA LEU A 40 -3.20 18.93 5.06
C LEU A 40 -1.97 19.82 4.95
N LEU A 41 -2.14 21.13 4.75
CA LEU A 41 -1.04 22.05 4.46
C LEU A 41 -1.03 23.21 5.46
N ASP A 42 0.16 23.74 5.75
CA ASP A 42 0.34 25.00 6.49
C ASP A 42 0.63 26.11 5.47
N LEU A 43 -0.43 26.81 5.02
CA LEU A 43 -0.36 27.83 3.97
C LEU A 43 -0.35 29.23 4.60
N PRO A 44 0.59 30.12 4.21
CA PRO A 44 0.59 31.51 4.68
C PRO A 44 -0.68 32.29 4.35
N ASP A 45 -1.20 33.04 5.33
CA ASP A 45 -2.37 33.92 5.19
C ASP A 45 -2.12 35.15 4.31
N THR A 46 -0.86 35.44 3.97
CA THR A 46 -0.46 36.50 3.04
C THR A 46 -0.79 36.17 1.58
N GLY A 47 -1.13 34.91 1.28
CA GLY A 47 -1.29 34.41 -0.08
C GLY A 47 0.04 34.13 -0.79
N GLY A 48 -0.05 33.53 -1.98
CA GLY A 48 1.12 33.07 -2.73
C GLY A 48 0.75 32.18 -3.91
N GLN A 49 1.73 31.43 -4.43
CA GLN A 49 1.55 30.45 -5.49
C GLN A 49 1.74 29.04 -4.95
N LEU A 50 0.77 28.17 -5.25
CA LEU A 50 0.83 26.75 -4.96
C LEU A 50 0.99 25.98 -6.28
N SER A 51 2.05 25.19 -6.40
CA SER A 51 2.27 24.28 -7.52
C SER A 51 2.07 22.83 -7.10
N LEU A 52 1.37 22.07 -7.92
CA LEU A 52 1.04 20.66 -7.71
C LEU A 52 1.51 19.86 -8.91
N GLU A 53 2.18 18.74 -8.66
CA GLU A 53 2.43 17.69 -9.65
C GLU A 53 1.30 16.66 -9.56
N LEU A 54 0.46 16.61 -10.60
CA LEU A 54 -0.80 15.88 -10.63
C LEU A 54 -0.76 14.75 -11.66
N PHE A 55 -1.47 13.67 -11.39
CA PHE A 55 -1.53 12.47 -12.23
C PHE A 55 -2.98 12.03 -12.41
N GLY A 56 -3.32 11.44 -13.57
CA GLY A 56 -4.62 10.77 -13.75
C GLY A 56 -4.70 9.44 -13.00
N PRO A 57 -5.72 8.60 -13.25
CA PRO A 57 -6.36 8.41 -14.57
C PRO A 57 -7.67 9.19 -14.79
N ALA A 58 -8.18 9.93 -13.81
CA ALA A 58 -9.27 10.86 -14.07
C ALA A 58 -8.78 11.92 -15.09
N PRO A 59 -9.58 12.28 -16.10
CA PRO A 59 -9.18 13.21 -17.15
C PRO A 59 -9.10 14.66 -16.68
N ALA A 60 -9.63 14.97 -15.49
CA ALA A 60 -9.55 16.30 -14.91
C ALA A 60 -9.58 16.25 -13.38
N VAL A 61 -9.03 17.30 -12.77
CA VAL A 61 -9.09 17.56 -11.33
C VAL A 61 -9.34 19.04 -11.08
N GLU A 62 -10.17 19.32 -10.09
CA GLU A 62 -10.36 20.66 -9.54
C GLU A 62 -9.67 20.78 -8.18
N ILE A 63 -9.09 21.95 -7.91
CA ILE A 63 -8.44 22.27 -6.64
C ILE A 63 -9.29 23.28 -5.87
N TRP A 64 -9.61 22.95 -4.63
CA TRP A 64 -10.46 23.77 -3.77
C TRP A 64 -9.77 24.03 -2.43
N LEU A 65 -10.01 25.22 -1.89
CA LEU A 65 -9.54 25.62 -0.57
C LEU A 65 -10.63 26.46 0.10
N ALA A 66 -10.96 26.15 1.35
CA ALA A 66 -12.00 26.85 2.11
C ALA A 66 -13.33 27.00 1.34
N GLY A 67 -13.72 25.98 0.57
CA GLY A 67 -14.95 26.00 -0.25
C GLY A 67 -14.87 26.84 -1.53
N GLN A 68 -13.74 27.48 -1.83
CA GLN A 68 -13.50 28.21 -3.07
C GLN A 68 -12.68 27.38 -4.06
N ARG A 69 -13.11 27.32 -5.33
CA ARG A 69 -12.33 26.69 -6.41
C ARG A 69 -11.18 27.61 -6.81
N LEU A 70 -9.95 27.12 -6.71
CA LEU A 70 -8.72 27.84 -7.04
C LEU A 70 -8.25 27.59 -8.47
N GLY A 71 -8.48 26.38 -8.99
CA GLY A 71 -8.07 26.03 -10.34
C GLY A 71 -8.56 24.66 -10.77
N GLN A 72 -8.30 24.34 -12.02
CA GLN A 72 -8.57 23.03 -12.61
C GLN A 72 -7.54 22.74 -13.71
N THR A 73 -7.29 21.47 -13.98
CA THR A 73 -6.49 21.05 -15.14
C THR A 73 -7.02 19.75 -15.72
N SER A 74 -6.73 19.53 -17.00
CA SER A 74 -6.84 18.20 -17.60
C SER A 74 -5.61 17.37 -17.23
N LEU A 75 -5.80 16.06 -17.16
CA LEU A 75 -4.78 15.09 -16.82
C LEU A 75 -4.73 14.01 -17.92
N SER A 76 -3.59 13.36 -18.02
CA SER A 76 -3.39 12.17 -18.85
C SER A 76 -3.50 10.90 -18.00
N ASP A 77 -2.99 9.78 -18.52
CA ASP A 77 -2.97 8.52 -17.80
C ASP A 77 -2.05 8.52 -16.57
N ILE A 78 -2.06 7.41 -15.86
CA ILE A 78 -1.20 7.13 -14.71
C ILE A 78 0.29 7.27 -15.07
N GLY A 79 1.13 7.67 -14.11
CA GLY A 79 2.58 7.81 -14.30
C GLY A 79 3.06 9.02 -15.11
N THR A 80 2.16 9.78 -15.75
CA THR A 80 2.54 11.01 -16.47
C THR A 80 2.22 12.26 -15.62
N PRO A 81 3.24 13.00 -15.15
CA PRO A 81 3.02 14.17 -14.31
C PRO A 81 2.50 15.38 -15.12
N HIS A 82 1.57 16.11 -14.53
CA HIS A 82 1.06 17.39 -15.00
C HIS A 82 1.23 18.45 -13.93
N ARG A 83 1.94 19.53 -14.25
CA ARG A 83 2.16 20.62 -13.30
C ARG A 83 1.03 21.65 -13.39
N LEU A 84 0.37 21.92 -12.28
CA LEU A 84 -0.61 22.99 -12.13
C LEU A 84 -0.10 24.00 -11.11
N THR A 85 -0.04 25.28 -11.48
CA THR A 85 0.25 26.38 -10.55
C THR A 85 -1.00 27.26 -10.40
N ILE A 86 -1.39 27.53 -9.16
CA ILE A 86 -2.57 28.32 -8.79
C ILE A 86 -2.19 29.44 -7.82
N GLU A 87 -2.87 30.58 -7.93
CA GLU A 87 -2.77 31.67 -6.95
C GLU A 87 -3.68 31.36 -5.77
N VAL A 88 -3.13 31.42 -4.56
CA VAL A 88 -3.88 31.41 -3.30
C VAL A 88 -4.02 32.86 -2.83
N PRO A 89 -5.24 33.42 -2.81
CA PRO A 89 -5.47 34.78 -2.34
C PRO A 89 -5.06 34.97 -0.87
N PRO A 90 -4.64 36.19 -0.49
CA PRO A 90 -4.49 36.54 0.92
C PRO A 90 -5.79 36.26 1.70
N GLN A 91 -5.65 35.85 2.96
CA GLN A 91 -6.72 35.57 3.93
C GLN A 91 -7.63 34.39 3.58
N LEU A 92 -7.31 33.60 2.54
CA LEU A 92 -8.07 32.39 2.23
C LEU A 92 -7.63 31.18 3.07
N ALA A 93 -6.32 31.00 3.23
CA ALA A 93 -5.69 30.02 4.13
C ALA A 93 -5.52 30.65 5.51
N THR A 94 -6.39 30.33 6.47
CA THR A 94 -6.39 30.95 7.81
C THR A 94 -6.42 29.91 8.93
N ALA A 95 -6.49 28.63 8.59
CA ALA A 95 -6.42 27.56 9.57
C ALA A 95 -4.97 27.28 9.96
N LEU A 96 -4.75 26.67 11.13
CA LEU A 96 -3.43 26.14 11.49
C LEU A 96 -2.99 24.99 10.57
N VAL A 97 -3.97 24.29 10.02
CA VAL A 97 -3.80 23.25 9.00
C VAL A 97 -4.96 23.43 8.03
N ASP A 98 -4.65 23.96 6.85
CA ASP A 98 -5.58 24.13 5.77
C ASP A 98 -5.83 22.80 5.05
N ARG A 99 -7.08 22.61 4.61
CA ARG A 99 -7.50 21.44 3.84
C ARG A 99 -7.62 21.83 2.38
N LEU A 100 -6.62 21.43 1.59
CA LEU A 100 -6.67 21.57 0.15
C LEU A 100 -7.41 20.36 -0.41
N GLU A 101 -8.63 20.55 -0.92
CA GLU A 101 -9.39 19.47 -1.52
C GLU A 101 -9.02 19.30 -2.99
N LEU A 102 -8.78 18.05 -3.39
CA LEU A 102 -8.66 17.64 -4.78
C LEU A 102 -9.92 16.86 -5.17
N ARG A 103 -10.62 17.34 -6.19
CA ARG A 103 -11.84 16.73 -6.71
C ARG A 103 -11.58 16.21 -8.12
N PHE A 104 -11.23 14.94 -8.21
CA PHE A 104 -11.05 14.23 -9.47
C PHE A 104 -12.40 14.00 -10.15
N SER A 105 -12.45 14.19 -11.46
CA SER A 105 -13.70 14.13 -12.22
C SER A 105 -14.36 12.74 -12.22
N GLN A 106 -13.59 11.68 -11.97
CA GLN A 106 -14.10 10.31 -11.87
C GLN A 106 -13.17 9.39 -11.06
N SER A 107 -13.63 8.17 -10.80
CA SER A 107 -12.79 7.05 -10.40
C SER A 107 -12.79 6.01 -11.51
N VAL A 108 -11.62 5.46 -11.80
CA VAL A 108 -11.40 4.47 -12.83
C VAL A 108 -11.18 3.11 -12.15
N PRO A 109 -11.90 2.05 -12.55
CA PRO A 109 -11.64 0.71 -12.07
C PRO A 109 -10.20 0.29 -12.38
N LEU A 110 -9.48 -0.29 -11.42
CA LEU A 110 -8.12 -0.79 -11.61
C LEU A 110 -8.02 -1.79 -12.77
N ALA A 111 -9.05 -2.60 -12.98
CA ALA A 111 -9.11 -3.55 -14.09
C ALA A 111 -9.04 -2.90 -15.49
N ARG A 112 -9.25 -1.57 -15.60
CA ARG A 112 -9.10 -0.81 -16.85
C ARG A 112 -7.73 -0.15 -16.99
N ILE A 113 -6.89 -0.24 -15.97
CA ILE A 113 -5.56 0.34 -15.98
C ILE A 113 -4.61 -0.72 -16.49
N GLN A 114 -4.11 -0.50 -17.68
CA GLN A 114 -3.12 -1.38 -18.29
C GLN A 114 -1.82 -1.27 -17.48
N THR A 115 -1.43 -2.35 -16.82
CA THR A 115 -0.18 -2.48 -16.09
C THR A 115 0.50 -3.77 -16.53
N ASP A 116 1.84 -3.77 -16.54
CA ASP A 116 2.62 -4.96 -16.91
C ASP A 116 2.65 -6.00 -15.79
N GLU A 117 2.45 -5.55 -14.55
CA GLU A 117 2.46 -6.37 -13.34
C GLU A 117 1.12 -6.30 -12.61
N PRO A 118 0.67 -7.39 -11.96
CA PRO A 118 -0.51 -7.34 -11.11
C PRO A 118 -0.32 -6.36 -9.95
N ALA A 119 -1.40 -5.66 -9.58
CA ALA A 119 -1.41 -4.80 -8.40
C ALA A 119 -1.56 -5.65 -7.13
N LEU A 120 -0.45 -5.94 -6.47
CA LEU A 120 -0.38 -6.77 -5.28
C LEU A 120 0.08 -5.94 -4.09
N LEU A 121 -0.56 -6.15 -2.94
CA LEU A 121 -0.26 -5.40 -1.73
C LEU A 121 -0.53 -6.23 -0.48
N ALA A 122 0.39 -6.21 0.48
CA ALA A 122 0.23 -6.88 1.77
C ALA A 122 0.49 -5.91 2.92
N TYR A 123 -0.39 -5.95 3.93
CA TYR A 123 -0.25 -5.31 5.23
C TYR A 123 -0.24 -6.35 6.33
N SER A 124 0.73 -6.23 7.22
CA SER A 124 0.83 -7.09 8.38
C SER A 124 1.08 -6.26 9.64
N ALA A 125 0.39 -6.59 10.71
CA ALA A 125 0.59 -5.97 12.01
C ALA A 125 0.40 -6.99 13.14
N GLY A 126 1.34 -6.96 14.10
CA GLY A 126 1.16 -7.61 15.39
C GLY A 126 0.06 -6.97 16.24
N GLU A 127 -0.28 -7.58 17.38
CA GLU A 127 -1.43 -7.17 18.20
C GLU A 127 -1.44 -5.67 18.53
N GLU A 128 -0.31 -5.16 19.01
CA GLU A 128 -0.18 -3.78 19.50
C GLU A 128 -0.02 -2.75 18.37
N MET A 129 0.17 -3.20 17.13
CA MET A 129 0.42 -2.35 15.96
C MET A 129 -0.77 -2.32 14.99
N GLY A 130 -1.93 -2.78 15.44
CA GLY A 130 -3.19 -2.71 14.71
C GLY A 130 -3.81 -4.06 14.37
N ASN A 131 -3.19 -5.18 14.75
CA ASN A 131 -3.77 -6.53 14.73
C ASN A 131 -4.52 -6.87 13.43
N HIS A 132 -3.83 -6.86 12.29
CA HIS A 132 -4.43 -7.18 11.00
C HIS A 132 -3.47 -7.85 10.04
N ALA A 133 -4.03 -8.67 9.16
CA ALA A 133 -3.43 -9.17 7.94
C ALA A 133 -4.37 -8.83 6.77
N ARG A 134 -3.90 -7.98 5.85
CA ARG A 134 -4.67 -7.60 4.66
C ARG A 134 -3.83 -7.88 3.43
N ILE A 135 -4.43 -8.55 2.44
CA ILE A 135 -3.77 -8.89 1.19
C ILE A 135 -4.70 -8.46 0.08
N PHE A 136 -4.26 -7.53 -0.76
CA PHE A 136 -5.04 -7.02 -1.87
C PHE A 136 -4.49 -7.55 -3.19
N ILE A 137 -5.41 -7.98 -4.04
CA ILE A 137 -5.17 -8.28 -5.44
C ILE A 137 -6.05 -7.34 -6.25
N ASN A 138 -5.44 -6.47 -7.06
CA ASN A 138 -6.15 -5.47 -7.86
C ASN A 138 -7.15 -4.65 -7.01
N GLY A 139 -6.72 -4.26 -5.80
CA GLY A 139 -7.52 -3.43 -4.89
C GLY A 139 -8.57 -4.18 -4.06
N ARG A 140 -8.78 -5.48 -4.29
CA ARG A 140 -9.71 -6.30 -3.50
C ARG A 140 -8.99 -7.06 -2.40
N ASN A 141 -9.40 -6.89 -1.15
CA ASN A 141 -8.87 -7.67 -0.03
C ASN A 141 -9.34 -9.14 -0.14
N VAL A 142 -8.39 -10.07 -0.07
CA VAL A 142 -8.58 -11.51 -0.17
C VAL A 142 -7.97 -12.28 1.02
N ALA A 143 -7.37 -11.57 1.98
CA ALA A 143 -6.93 -12.18 3.24
C ALA A 143 -8.14 -12.58 4.09
N ARG A 144 -8.00 -13.65 4.87
CA ARG A 144 -9.01 -14.04 5.87
C ARG A 144 -8.94 -13.20 7.14
N ASP A 145 -7.80 -12.55 7.35
CA ASP A 145 -7.54 -11.67 8.50
C ASP A 145 -7.73 -12.42 9.83
N GLU A 146 -7.11 -13.59 9.98
CA GLU A 146 -7.11 -14.39 11.22
C GLU A 146 -5.69 -14.47 11.80
N ARG A 147 -5.52 -14.81 13.09
CA ARG A 147 -4.20 -14.92 13.73
C ARG A 147 -3.29 -15.91 12.97
N GLY A 148 -2.01 -15.56 12.84
CA GLY A 148 -0.99 -16.38 12.18
C GLY A 148 -0.62 -15.88 10.79
N TYR A 149 -0.05 -16.77 9.98
CA TYR A 149 0.28 -16.49 8.58
C TYR A 149 -0.97 -16.56 7.72
N ASN A 150 -1.40 -15.42 7.18
CA ASN A 150 -2.39 -15.35 6.11
C ASN A 150 -1.63 -15.42 4.79
N LEU A 151 -1.89 -16.44 3.99
CA LEU A 151 -1.18 -16.69 2.74
C LEU A 151 -2.17 -16.77 1.58
N VAL A 152 -1.77 -16.17 0.46
CA VAL A 152 -2.57 -16.12 -0.75
C VAL A 152 -1.71 -16.55 -1.93
N ALA A 153 -2.18 -17.55 -2.66
CA ALA A 153 -1.58 -17.96 -3.93
C ALA A 153 -2.27 -17.22 -5.08
N VAL A 154 -1.44 -16.68 -5.97
CA VAL A 154 -1.86 -15.83 -7.08
C VAL A 154 -1.20 -16.34 -8.37
N SER A 155 -1.97 -16.43 -9.44
CA SER A 155 -1.42 -16.71 -10.76
C SER A 155 -0.53 -15.55 -11.25
N ALA A 156 0.38 -15.81 -12.18
CA ALA A 156 1.25 -14.78 -12.76
C ALA A 156 0.50 -13.55 -13.34
N LYS A 157 -0.80 -13.69 -13.66
CA LYS A 157 -1.65 -12.62 -14.18
C LYS A 157 -2.49 -11.91 -13.11
N GLY A 158 -2.25 -12.16 -11.82
CA GLY A 158 -3.01 -11.54 -10.73
C GLY A 158 -4.37 -12.19 -10.44
N GLY A 159 -4.60 -13.43 -10.85
CA GLY A 159 -5.81 -14.18 -10.49
C GLY A 159 -5.64 -14.92 -9.16
N LEU A 160 -6.59 -14.78 -8.23
CA LEU A 160 -6.62 -15.53 -6.97
C LEU A 160 -6.73 -17.04 -7.24
N LEU A 161 -5.81 -17.82 -6.69
CA LEU A 161 -5.83 -19.29 -6.73
C LEU A 161 -6.35 -19.86 -5.41
N GLU A 162 -5.81 -19.40 -4.28
CA GLU A 162 -6.22 -19.83 -2.94
C GLU A 162 -5.89 -18.78 -1.88
N SER A 163 -6.65 -18.76 -0.78
CA SER A 163 -6.41 -17.94 0.42
C SER A 163 -6.59 -18.82 1.66
N VAL A 164 -5.57 -18.89 2.51
CA VAL A 164 -5.47 -19.81 3.66
C VAL A 164 -4.81 -19.12 4.86
N VAL A 165 -5.02 -19.66 6.06
CA VAL A 165 -4.38 -19.21 7.29
C VAL A 165 -3.72 -20.37 8.01
N PHE A 166 -2.51 -20.12 8.54
CA PHE A 166 -1.79 -21.04 9.42
C PHE A 166 -1.48 -20.36 10.75
N ASP A 167 -2.25 -20.72 11.79
CA ASP A 167 -2.05 -20.26 13.17
C ASP A 167 -0.85 -20.96 13.81
N THR A 168 0.35 -20.51 13.44
CA THR A 168 1.64 -20.99 13.93
C THR A 168 1.99 -20.46 15.33
N HIS A 169 1.06 -19.80 16.01
CA HIS A 169 1.15 -19.52 17.44
C HIS A 169 0.75 -20.75 18.27
N ASN A 170 -0.28 -21.47 17.83
CA ASN A 170 -0.85 -22.58 18.57
C ASN A 170 -0.11 -23.90 18.31
N ALA A 171 0.23 -24.60 19.39
CA ALA A 171 0.88 -25.91 19.34
C ALA A 171 -0.10 -27.06 19.07
N ALA A 172 -1.40 -26.76 18.94
CA ALA A 172 -2.43 -27.77 18.76
C ALA A 172 -2.22 -28.49 17.42
N GLU A 173 -1.97 -29.79 17.48
CA GLU A 173 -2.03 -30.66 16.31
C GLU A 173 -3.48 -30.70 15.79
N THR A 174 -3.64 -30.73 14.47
CA THR A 174 -4.95 -31.02 13.88
C THR A 174 -5.32 -32.48 14.11
N ALA A 175 -6.57 -32.85 13.78
CA ALA A 175 -7.02 -34.25 13.84
C ALA A 175 -6.15 -35.25 13.05
N THR A 176 -5.26 -34.75 12.18
CA THR A 176 -4.31 -35.54 11.39
C THR A 176 -2.91 -35.67 12.03
N GLY A 177 -2.67 -35.08 13.21
CA GLY A 177 -1.36 -35.11 13.88
C GLY A 177 -0.29 -34.21 13.24
N VAL A 178 -0.69 -33.26 12.39
CA VAL A 178 0.23 -32.39 11.64
C VAL A 178 0.10 -30.97 12.19
N SER A 179 1.22 -30.33 12.53
CA SER A 179 1.22 -28.96 13.07
C SER A 179 0.83 -27.92 12.00
N ALA A 180 0.43 -26.72 12.43
CA ALA A 180 0.15 -25.61 11.52
C ALA A 180 1.38 -25.23 10.67
N SER A 181 2.60 -25.32 11.25
CA SER A 181 3.86 -25.09 10.53
C SER A 181 4.07 -26.12 9.41
N GLN A 182 3.84 -27.41 9.69
CA GLN A 182 4.00 -28.47 8.69
C GLN A 182 2.98 -28.33 7.56
N GLN A 183 1.73 -27.99 7.88
CA GLN A 183 0.69 -27.72 6.88
C GLN A 183 1.06 -26.50 6.02
N MET A 184 1.59 -25.44 6.63
CA MET A 184 2.09 -24.28 5.91
C MET A 184 3.21 -24.65 4.93
N ALA A 185 4.18 -25.45 5.36
CA ALA A 185 5.28 -25.90 4.49
C ALA A 185 4.78 -26.74 3.30
N GLN A 186 3.82 -27.65 3.54
CA GLN A 186 3.18 -28.44 2.48
C GLN A 186 2.44 -27.54 1.49
N TRP A 187 1.66 -26.58 1.99
CA TRP A 187 0.92 -25.64 1.16
C TRP A 187 1.84 -24.75 0.32
N LEU A 188 2.96 -24.27 0.89
CA LEU A 188 3.93 -23.46 0.15
C LEU A 188 4.63 -24.23 -0.97
N THR A 189 4.83 -25.54 -0.79
CA THR A 189 5.59 -26.38 -1.73
C THR A 189 4.74 -27.07 -2.80
N GLN A 190 3.40 -27.01 -2.71
CA GLN A 190 2.51 -27.64 -3.68
C GLN A 190 2.41 -26.87 -5.02
N TRP A 191 2.72 -25.57 -5.00
CA TRP A 191 2.45 -24.67 -6.12
C TRP A 191 3.46 -24.84 -7.26
N PRO A 192 3.03 -24.72 -8.53
CA PRO A 192 3.94 -24.75 -9.67
C PRO A 192 4.76 -23.47 -9.77
N ALA A 193 5.92 -23.56 -10.43
CA ALA A 193 6.77 -22.41 -10.73
C ALA A 193 5.99 -21.29 -11.46
N GLY A 194 6.28 -20.04 -11.11
CA GLY A 194 5.56 -18.85 -11.59
C GLY A 194 4.31 -18.50 -10.78
N THR A 195 3.93 -19.30 -9.78
CA THR A 195 2.91 -18.91 -8.80
C THR A 195 3.49 -17.84 -7.88
N VAL A 196 2.74 -16.75 -7.68
CA VAL A 196 3.11 -15.69 -6.74
C VAL A 196 2.43 -16.00 -5.41
N ILE A 197 3.18 -15.95 -4.32
CA ILE A 197 2.70 -16.11 -2.95
C ILE A 197 2.80 -14.75 -2.26
N VAL A 198 1.67 -14.29 -1.74
CA VAL A 198 1.57 -13.07 -0.94
C VAL A 198 1.27 -13.47 0.49
N GLY A 199 2.03 -12.96 1.46
CA GLY A 199 1.88 -13.30 2.86
C GLY A 199 1.77 -12.07 3.76
N ALA A 200 0.96 -12.20 4.81
CA ALA A 200 0.84 -11.23 5.89
C ALA A 200 0.58 -11.93 7.22
N VAL A 201 1.25 -11.50 8.28
CA VAL A 201 1.00 -11.98 9.65
C VAL A 201 -0.01 -11.10 10.38
N ARG A 202 -0.91 -11.72 11.14
CA ARG A 202 -1.77 -11.03 12.12
C ARG A 202 -1.46 -11.54 13.52
N ASP A 203 -1.34 -10.62 14.47
CA ASP A 203 -1.05 -10.88 15.89
C ASP A 203 0.28 -11.61 16.12
N GLU A 204 0.34 -12.94 15.93
CA GLU A 204 1.46 -13.80 16.32
C GLU A 204 1.60 -14.99 15.35
N ALA A 205 2.83 -15.30 14.93
CA ALA A 205 3.14 -16.41 14.04
C ALA A 205 4.52 -17.05 14.29
N SER A 206 5.14 -16.77 15.44
CA SER A 206 6.51 -17.18 15.75
C SER A 206 6.61 -18.38 16.68
N ALA A 207 5.64 -18.56 17.59
CA ALA A 207 5.83 -19.43 18.75
C ALA A 207 6.02 -20.92 18.39
N GLN A 208 5.33 -21.40 17.36
CA GLN A 208 5.37 -22.79 16.86
C GLN A 208 5.78 -22.84 15.38
N LEU A 209 6.45 -21.81 14.88
CA LEU A 209 7.00 -21.80 13.53
C LEU A 209 8.20 -22.76 13.46
N GLY A 210 8.07 -23.80 12.64
CA GLY A 210 9.07 -24.84 12.44
C GLY A 210 10.07 -24.49 11.34
N GLN A 211 11.20 -25.22 11.33
CA GLN A 211 12.24 -25.07 10.30
C GLN A 211 11.72 -25.39 8.89
N ASP A 212 10.79 -26.32 8.77
CA ASP A 212 10.18 -26.72 7.50
C ASP A 212 9.42 -25.58 6.81
N ALA A 213 8.63 -24.81 7.56
CA ALA A 213 7.95 -23.63 7.05
C ALA A 213 8.94 -22.51 6.71
N VAL A 214 9.98 -22.31 7.53
CA VAL A 214 11.05 -21.34 7.26
C VAL A 214 11.79 -21.70 5.96
N ASP A 215 12.14 -22.97 5.77
CA ASP A 215 12.79 -23.45 4.54
C ASP A 215 11.88 -23.28 3.32
N ALA A 216 10.57 -23.50 3.47
CA ALA A 216 9.60 -23.30 2.40
C ALA A 216 9.45 -21.81 2.03
N LEU A 217 9.43 -20.91 3.02
CA LEU A 217 9.46 -19.46 2.79
C LEU A 217 10.76 -19.03 2.10
N ALA A 218 11.91 -19.57 2.53
CA ALA A 218 13.20 -19.28 1.91
C ALA A 218 13.26 -19.65 0.42
N ARG A 219 12.56 -20.70 0.00
CA ARG A 219 12.44 -21.07 -1.43
C ARG A 219 11.63 -20.07 -2.28
N LEU A 220 10.88 -19.17 -1.65
CA LEU A 220 10.21 -18.04 -2.31
C LEU A 220 11.08 -16.78 -2.35
N GLY A 221 12.27 -16.82 -1.74
CA GLY A 221 13.17 -15.68 -1.58
C GLY A 221 12.99 -14.90 -0.27
N VAL A 222 12.07 -15.30 0.61
CA VAL A 222 11.83 -14.65 1.92
C VAL A 222 12.96 -14.99 2.89
N ARG A 223 13.53 -13.99 3.56
CA ARG A 223 14.67 -14.15 4.47
C ARG A 223 14.30 -13.98 5.92
N THR A 224 13.21 -13.27 6.20
CA THR A 224 12.80 -13.03 7.57
C THR A 224 12.32 -14.32 8.22
N ASP A 225 13.16 -14.87 9.09
CA ASP A 225 12.76 -15.89 10.06
C ASP A 225 12.06 -15.21 11.26
N LEU A 226 10.81 -15.58 11.52
CA LEU A 226 10.05 -15.04 12.65
C LEU A 226 10.27 -15.80 13.96
N ARG A 227 10.95 -16.94 13.98
CA ARG A 227 11.17 -17.67 15.24
C ARG A 227 11.86 -16.78 16.27
N GLY A 228 11.28 -16.72 17.48
CA GLY A 228 11.74 -15.84 18.56
C GLY A 228 11.36 -14.36 18.40
N LYS A 229 10.63 -13.99 17.35
CA LYS A 229 10.15 -12.63 17.08
C LYS A 229 8.66 -12.51 17.41
N PHE A 230 8.36 -12.56 18.70
CA PHE A 230 7.00 -12.51 19.22
C PHE A 230 6.25 -11.25 18.74
N ARG A 231 5.09 -11.45 18.12
CA ARG A 231 4.18 -10.41 17.62
C ARG A 231 4.76 -9.43 16.60
N TRP A 232 5.74 -9.87 15.81
CA TRP A 232 6.20 -9.07 14.68
C TRP A 232 5.18 -9.12 13.54
N GLY A 233 4.95 -7.97 12.91
CA GLY A 233 4.40 -7.92 11.56
C GLY A 233 5.43 -8.47 10.58
N HIS A 234 4.96 -9.18 9.56
CA HIS A 234 5.73 -9.68 8.44
C HIS A 234 4.83 -9.72 7.20
N ALA A 235 5.19 -8.94 6.19
CA ALA A 235 4.52 -8.91 4.90
C ALA A 235 5.52 -9.25 3.80
N PHE A 236 5.15 -10.11 2.84
CA PHE A 236 6.03 -10.49 1.75
C PHE A 236 5.28 -10.82 0.45
N ILE A 237 5.98 -10.68 -0.67
CA ILE A 237 5.55 -11.12 -2.01
C ILE A 237 6.72 -11.87 -2.63
N GLY A 238 6.57 -13.18 -2.86
CA GLY A 238 7.59 -14.06 -3.44
C GLY A 238 7.03 -14.90 -4.58
N THR A 239 7.90 -15.34 -5.50
CA THR A 239 7.47 -16.15 -6.66
C THR A 239 8.08 -17.54 -6.60
N VAL A 240 7.25 -18.57 -6.71
CA VAL A 240 7.68 -19.97 -6.72
C VAL A 240 8.60 -20.22 -7.92
N GLY A 241 9.75 -20.83 -7.66
CA GLY A 241 10.75 -21.13 -8.69
C GLY A 241 11.72 -19.97 -8.98
N ASN A 242 11.50 -18.79 -8.40
CA ASN A 242 12.53 -17.75 -8.34
C ASN A 242 13.49 -18.08 -7.18
N THR A 243 14.59 -18.75 -7.52
CA THR A 243 15.53 -19.30 -6.53
C THR A 243 16.67 -18.36 -6.18
N ALA A 244 16.69 -17.16 -6.76
CA ALA A 244 17.62 -16.13 -6.33
C ALA A 244 17.30 -15.76 -4.88
N SER A 245 18.28 -15.89 -3.99
CA SER A 245 18.12 -15.35 -2.63
C SER A 245 17.81 -13.86 -2.70
N ASP A 246 16.93 -13.37 -1.82
CA ASP A 246 16.51 -11.95 -1.80
C ASP A 246 15.61 -11.55 -2.98
N SER A 247 14.97 -12.52 -3.65
CA SER A 247 14.03 -12.23 -4.75
C SER A 247 12.62 -11.85 -4.29
N ALA A 248 12.29 -12.07 -3.02
CA ALA A 248 11.01 -11.63 -2.47
C ALA A 248 11.10 -10.17 -2.02
N VAL A 249 10.02 -9.43 -2.23
CA VAL A 249 9.85 -8.13 -1.56
C VAL A 249 9.28 -8.44 -0.18
N GLU A 250 9.98 -8.07 0.88
CA GLU A 250 9.56 -8.33 2.26
C GLU A 250 9.80 -7.12 3.19
N GLU A 251 8.94 -6.99 4.20
CA GLU A 251 9.14 -6.10 5.34
C GLU A 251 8.72 -6.84 6.62
N ALA A 252 9.43 -6.60 7.72
CA ALA A 252 9.06 -7.11 9.02
C ALA A 252 9.45 -6.13 10.13
N GLY A 253 8.64 -6.07 11.19
CA GLY A 253 8.89 -5.16 12.30
C GLY A 253 7.94 -5.36 13.48
N VAL A 254 8.38 -4.91 14.65
CA VAL A 254 7.60 -4.99 15.90
C VAL A 254 6.92 -3.68 16.28
N LEU A 255 7.47 -2.54 15.84
CA LEU A 255 6.99 -1.21 16.22
C LEU A 255 6.19 -0.50 15.11
N GLN A 256 6.06 -1.12 13.95
CA GLN A 256 5.30 -0.59 12.84
C GLN A 256 4.66 -1.74 12.04
N PRO A 257 3.51 -1.50 11.39
CA PRO A 257 2.99 -2.40 10.38
C PRO A 257 4.01 -2.61 9.26
N ALA A 258 4.13 -3.84 8.78
CA ALA A 258 4.90 -4.17 7.59
C ALA A 258 4.04 -4.01 6.34
N LEU A 259 4.61 -3.42 5.28
CA LEU A 259 3.92 -3.11 4.03
C LEU A 259 4.81 -3.46 2.84
N VAL A 260 4.32 -4.34 1.97
CA VAL A 260 4.99 -4.60 0.68
C VAL A 260 4.02 -4.53 -0.48
N ALA A 261 4.51 -4.11 -1.65
CA ALA A 261 3.72 -4.03 -2.86
C ALA A 261 4.54 -4.44 -4.11
N VAL A 262 3.83 -4.96 -5.11
CA VAL A 262 4.30 -5.14 -6.49
C VAL A 262 3.26 -4.48 -7.40
N GLY A 263 3.70 -3.79 -8.45
CA GLY A 263 2.82 -2.94 -9.24
C GLY A 263 2.19 -1.79 -8.44
N LEU A 264 0.91 -1.51 -8.71
CA LEU A 264 0.16 -0.45 -8.00
C LEU A 264 -0.21 -0.91 -6.57
N PRO A 265 0.15 -0.16 -5.51
CA PRO A 265 -0.14 -0.50 -4.12
C PRO A 265 -1.58 -0.15 -3.74
N ALA A 266 -2.54 -0.62 -4.52
CA ALA A 266 -3.94 -0.26 -4.38
C ALA A 266 -4.64 -1.08 -3.29
N ASN A 267 -5.33 -0.38 -2.39
CA ASN A 267 -6.17 -0.93 -1.33
C ASN A 267 -7.68 -0.71 -1.60
N GLY A 268 -8.04 -0.41 -2.85
CA GLY A 268 -9.42 -0.30 -3.32
C GLY A 268 -9.49 -0.55 -4.83
N GLU A 269 -10.62 -1.05 -5.32
CA GLU A 269 -10.80 -1.48 -6.73
C GLU A 269 -10.83 -0.31 -7.74
N PHE A 270 -10.81 0.93 -7.24
CA PHE A 270 -10.89 2.15 -8.04
C PHE A 270 -9.79 3.12 -7.64
N ILE A 271 -9.31 3.89 -8.61
CA ILE A 271 -8.39 5.00 -8.38
C ILE A 271 -8.86 6.23 -9.13
N SER A 272 -8.58 7.41 -8.60
CA SER A 272 -9.06 8.67 -9.16
C SER A 272 -7.95 9.47 -9.81
N GLY A 273 -6.87 9.73 -9.09
CA GLY A 273 -5.69 10.40 -9.62
C GLY A 273 -4.60 10.46 -8.58
N GLY A 274 -3.47 11.09 -8.87
CA GLY A 274 -2.33 11.12 -7.95
C GLY A 274 -1.75 12.51 -7.77
N VAL A 275 -0.99 12.65 -6.68
CA VAL A 275 -0.20 13.86 -6.40
C VAL A 275 1.22 13.43 -6.05
N GLY A 276 2.20 14.06 -6.69
CA GLY A 276 3.63 13.90 -6.43
C GLY A 276 4.12 15.04 -5.54
N LYS A 277 4.85 15.98 -6.13
CA LYS A 277 5.35 17.17 -5.43
C LYS A 277 4.29 18.24 -5.24
N VAL A 278 4.39 18.93 -4.10
CA VAL A 278 3.62 20.13 -3.75
C VAL A 278 4.62 21.22 -3.37
N GLU A 279 4.55 22.38 -4.02
CA GLU A 279 5.49 23.48 -3.82
C GLU A 279 4.74 24.77 -3.53
N TRP A 280 5.21 25.53 -2.56
CA TRP A 280 4.69 26.84 -2.23
C TRP A 280 5.74 27.92 -2.47
N GLN A 281 5.27 29.08 -2.94
CA GLN A 281 6.05 30.31 -3.01
C GLN A 281 5.19 31.47 -2.48
N SER A 282 5.67 32.16 -1.45
CA SER A 282 4.97 33.31 -0.88
C SER A 282 4.96 34.50 -1.84
N ARG A 283 3.96 35.37 -1.72
CA ARG A 283 3.86 36.61 -2.49
C ARG A 283 4.94 37.63 -2.12
#